data_AF-A0A2G2GDL4-F1
#
_entry.id   AF-A0A2G2GDL4-F1
#
_cell.length_a   1.000
_cell.length_b   1.000
_cell.length_c   1.000
_cell.angle_alpha   90.00
_cell.angle_beta   90.00
_cell.angle_gamma   90.00
#
_symmetry.space_group_name_H-M   'P 1'
#
loop_
_entity.id
_entity.type
_entity.pdbx_description
1 polymer ?
#
loop_
_entity_poly.entity_id
_entity_poly.type
_entity_poly.pdbx_seq_one_letter_code
_entity_poly.pdbx_strand_id
1 'polypeptide(L)'
;MTIFMKTRIIRTCIQGSLALVMAVLLVPASHGAGMDTRQRDLIAAAAIYTSISFSKSNRAIRRQQLPLSDAEYQRLDRLLPPRFQACIEGGFAIAFPQPEQARTLRLLMQSVTTARVPEPANASSVLAGFRKTNQWCSSRIPLWTSAILN
;
A
#
# COMPACT_ATOMS: atom_id res chain seq x y z
N MET A 1 15.40 51.68 10.62
CA MET A 1 13.93 51.74 10.41
C MET A 1 13.69 52.22 9.00
N THR A 2 13.41 51.28 8.09
CA THR A 2 12.10 51.09 7.38
C THR A 2 11.82 52.18 6.34
N ILE A 3 11.40 51.97 5.09
CA ILE A 3 11.40 50.89 4.09
C ILE A 3 10.60 51.48 2.89
N PHE A 4 11.09 51.22 1.67
CA PHE A 4 10.34 51.05 0.41
C PHE A 4 9.66 52.20 -0.34
N MET A 5 10.19 52.35 -1.57
CA MET A 5 9.60 52.90 -2.79
C MET A 5 8.22 52.34 -3.11
N LYS A 6 7.34 53.22 -3.59
CA LYS A 6 6.08 52.90 -4.24
C LYS A 6 5.89 53.87 -5.39
N THR A 7 6.15 53.42 -6.62
CA THR A 7 5.75 54.18 -7.82
C THR A 7 5.03 53.24 -8.77
N ARG A 8 3.78 53.61 -9.01
CA ARG A 8 2.79 52.94 -9.84
C ARG A 8 2.69 53.74 -11.15
N ILE A 9 2.39 53.01 -12.23
CA ILE A 9 1.35 53.33 -13.22
C ILE A 9 1.72 54.13 -14.49
N ILE A 10 1.70 53.35 -15.58
CA ILE A 10 1.04 53.54 -16.89
C ILE A 10 1.70 54.45 -17.94
N ARG A 11 2.06 53.85 -19.08
CA ARG A 11 1.54 54.26 -20.39
C ARG A 11 1.73 53.20 -21.50
N THR A 12 0.59 52.86 -22.14
CA THR A 12 0.40 52.61 -23.60
C THR A 12 1.11 51.39 -24.23
N CYS A 13 0.51 50.55 -25.07
CA CYS A 13 -0.74 50.55 -25.81
C CYS A 13 -1.19 49.10 -26.06
N ILE A 14 -2.49 48.89 -26.02
CA ILE A 14 -3.20 47.69 -26.48
C ILE A 14 -3.48 47.87 -27.97
N GLN A 15 -3.08 46.91 -28.81
CA GLN A 15 -3.69 46.52 -30.09
C GLN A 15 -2.83 45.41 -30.68
N GLY A 16 -3.22 44.14 -30.53
CA GLY A 16 -3.87 43.36 -31.60
C GLY A 16 -2.78 42.62 -32.40
N SER A 17 -2.76 41.31 -32.61
CA SER A 17 -3.84 40.33 -32.67
C SER A 17 -3.22 38.93 -32.61
N LEU A 18 -3.95 37.99 -32.00
CA LEU A 18 -3.96 36.55 -32.24
C LEU A 18 -2.69 35.89 -32.85
N ALA A 19 -1.86 35.33 -31.98
CA ALA A 19 -1.15 34.07 -32.25
C ALA A 19 -0.98 33.30 -30.92
N LEU A 20 -2.13 33.04 -30.29
CA LEU A 20 -2.23 32.09 -29.18
C LEU A 20 -2.60 30.72 -29.77
N VAL A 21 -2.03 29.68 -29.15
CA VAL A 21 -2.41 28.26 -29.27
C VAL A 21 -1.74 27.51 -30.43
N MET A 22 -0.50 27.05 -30.24
CA MET A 22 0.06 25.84 -30.88
C MET A 22 1.45 25.48 -30.31
N ALA A 23 1.62 25.49 -28.98
CA ALA A 23 2.86 25.02 -28.35
C ALA A 23 2.70 24.51 -26.91
N VAL A 24 1.51 24.06 -26.53
CA VAL A 24 1.28 23.34 -25.28
C VAL A 24 0.38 22.17 -25.63
N LEU A 25 0.95 20.97 -25.76
CA LEU A 25 0.33 19.64 -25.59
C LEU A 25 1.25 18.56 -26.19
N LEU A 26 2.47 18.46 -25.67
CA LEU A 26 3.23 17.21 -25.70
C LEU A 26 3.76 16.95 -24.28
N VAL A 27 2.84 16.98 -23.32
CA VAL A 27 3.01 16.15 -22.13
C VAL A 27 2.74 14.74 -22.64
N PRO A 28 3.73 13.81 -22.65
CA PRO A 28 3.37 12.43 -22.85
C PRO A 28 2.35 12.13 -21.76
N ALA A 29 1.11 11.81 -22.17
CA ALA A 29 0.16 11.21 -21.28
C ALA A 29 0.92 10.02 -20.67
N SER A 30 1.35 10.19 -19.42
CA SER A 30 1.77 9.10 -18.58
C SER A 30 0.55 8.21 -18.57
N HIS A 31 0.56 7.20 -19.43
CA HIS A 31 -0.36 6.11 -19.36
C HIS A 31 -0.07 5.53 -18.00
N GLY A 32 -0.85 5.95 -17.00
CA GLY A 32 -0.98 5.21 -15.77
C GLY A 32 -1.45 3.85 -16.23
N ALA A 33 -0.50 2.93 -16.43
CA ALA A 33 -0.76 1.59 -16.85
C ALA A 33 -1.80 1.08 -15.86
N GLY A 34 -3.04 0.92 -16.35
CA GLY A 34 -4.13 0.51 -15.49
C GLY A 34 -3.70 -0.76 -14.76
N MET A 35 -3.83 -0.77 -13.44
CA MET A 35 -3.43 -1.93 -12.64
C MET A 35 -4.11 -3.16 -13.21
N ASP A 36 -3.34 -4.21 -13.52
CA ASP A 36 -3.91 -5.44 -14.05
C ASP A 36 -4.73 -6.17 -12.97
N THR A 37 -5.61 -7.08 -13.40
CA THR A 37 -6.49 -7.82 -12.46
C THR A 37 -5.69 -8.68 -11.49
N ARG A 38 -4.56 -9.25 -11.92
CA ARG A 38 -3.70 -10.06 -11.06
C ARG A 38 -3.17 -9.22 -9.91
N GLN A 39 -2.61 -8.05 -10.20
CA GLN A 39 -2.05 -7.13 -9.22
C GLN A 39 -3.12 -6.64 -8.23
N ARG A 40 -4.33 -6.32 -8.72
CA ARG A 40 -5.47 -6.00 -7.84
C ARG A 40 -5.78 -7.14 -6.87
N ASP A 41 -5.81 -8.38 -7.35
CA ASP A 41 -6.11 -9.54 -6.53
C ASP A 41 -5.04 -9.79 -5.46
N LEU A 42 -3.76 -9.66 -5.81
CA LEU A 42 -2.65 -9.82 -4.86
C LEU A 42 -2.68 -8.72 -3.78
N ILE A 43 -2.90 -7.47 -4.16
CA ILE A 43 -3.02 -6.34 -3.23
C ILE A 43 -4.21 -6.54 -2.28
N ALA A 44 -5.36 -6.94 -2.82
CA ALA A 44 -6.55 -7.21 -2.01
C ALA A 44 -6.30 -8.35 -1.01
N ALA A 45 -5.67 -9.45 -1.44
CA ALA A 45 -5.31 -10.56 -0.56
C ALA A 45 -4.35 -10.12 0.56
N ALA A 46 -3.32 -9.33 0.22
CA ALA A 46 -2.35 -8.83 1.19
C ALA A 46 -2.98 -7.87 2.23
N ALA A 47 -3.87 -7.00 1.77
CA ALA A 47 -4.60 -6.07 2.64
C ALA A 47 -5.52 -6.83 3.61
N ILE A 48 -6.28 -7.81 3.13
CA ILE A 48 -7.12 -8.68 3.98
C ILE A 48 -6.25 -9.38 5.02
N TYR A 49 -5.17 -10.03 4.59
CA TYR A 49 -4.30 -10.75 5.50
C TYR A 49 -3.65 -9.86 6.56
N THR A 50 -3.23 -8.65 6.17
CA THR A 50 -2.70 -7.64 7.10
C THR A 50 -3.78 -7.21 8.10
N SER A 51 -5.01 -6.95 7.65
CA SER A 51 -6.12 -6.59 8.54
C SER A 51 -6.42 -7.65 9.60
N ILE A 52 -6.29 -8.94 9.25
CA ILE A 52 -6.45 -10.05 10.17
C ILE A 52 -5.28 -10.07 11.16
N SER A 53 -4.04 -10.00 10.65
CA SER A 53 -2.80 -10.07 11.44
C SER A 53 -2.67 -8.91 12.43
N PHE A 54 -3.23 -7.76 12.10
CA PHE A 54 -3.29 -6.55 12.93
C PHE A 54 -4.72 -6.20 13.34
N SER A 55 -5.58 -7.20 13.54
CA SER A 55 -6.92 -7.01 14.09
C SER A 55 -6.86 -6.47 15.53
N LYS A 56 -7.97 -5.92 16.03
CA LYS A 56 -8.06 -5.38 17.40
C LYS A 56 -7.65 -6.41 18.46
N SER A 57 -8.09 -7.66 18.31
CA SER A 57 -7.72 -8.76 19.22
C SER A 57 -6.23 -9.08 19.16
N ASN A 58 -5.66 -9.20 17.95
CA ASN A 58 -4.24 -9.49 17.78
C ASN A 58 -3.34 -8.35 18.28
N ARG A 59 -3.78 -7.09 18.13
CA ARG A 59 -3.09 -5.94 18.74
C ARG A 59 -3.14 -5.99 20.27
N ALA A 60 -4.30 -6.30 20.85
CA ALA A 60 -4.41 -6.41 22.31
C ALA A 60 -3.48 -7.49 22.89
N ILE A 61 -3.41 -8.66 22.24
CA ILE A 61 -2.48 -9.74 22.62
C ILE A 61 -1.02 -9.26 22.52
N ARG A 62 -0.67 -8.61 21.40
CA ARG A 62 0.68 -8.10 21.18
C ARG A 62 1.09 -7.05 22.23
N ARG A 63 0.18 -6.15 22.62
CA ARG A 63 0.44 -5.16 23.67
C ARG A 63 0.78 -5.79 25.01
N GLN A 64 0.10 -6.88 25.36
CA GLN A 64 0.32 -7.61 26.61
C GLN A 64 1.67 -8.33 26.62
N GLN A 65 2.15 -8.77 25.46
CA GLN A 65 3.37 -9.56 25.32
C GLN A 65 4.65 -8.71 25.17
N LEU A 66 4.52 -7.43 24.79
CA LEU A 66 5.66 -6.56 24.52
C LEU A 66 5.91 -5.61 25.72
N PRO A 67 7.11 -5.63 26.34
CA PRO A 67 7.49 -4.72 27.42
C PRO A 67 7.90 -3.35 26.85
N LEU A 68 7.01 -2.73 26.08
CA LEU A 68 7.21 -1.40 25.50
C LEU A 68 6.43 -0.35 26.30
N SER A 69 6.95 0.87 26.35
CA SER A 69 6.18 2.04 26.77
C SER A 69 5.02 2.28 25.81
N ASP A 70 4.00 3.03 26.24
CA ASP A 70 2.85 3.33 25.39
C ASP A 70 3.25 4.11 24.12
N ALA A 71 4.24 5.01 24.23
CA ALA A 71 4.74 5.77 23.09
C ALA A 71 5.45 4.89 22.05
N GLU A 72 6.29 3.96 22.50
CA GLU A 72 6.96 2.98 21.63
C GLU A 72 5.95 2.04 20.98
N TYR A 73 4.98 1.54 21.75
CA TYR A 73 3.94 0.66 21.24
C TYR A 73 3.09 1.37 20.18
N GLN A 74 2.65 2.61 20.43
CA GLN A 74 1.89 3.39 19.44
C GLN A 74 2.70 3.63 18.15
N ARG A 75 4.01 3.90 18.27
CA ARG A 75 4.90 4.05 17.12
C ARG A 75 4.99 2.75 16.32
N LEU A 76 5.15 1.62 17.01
CA LEU A 76 5.18 0.30 16.40
C LEU A 76 3.86 -0.05 15.71
N ASP A 77 2.73 0.16 16.38
CA ASP A 77 1.39 -0.17 15.87
C ASP A 77 1.02 0.67 14.63
N ARG A 78 1.57 1.88 14.52
CA ARG A 78 1.40 2.73 13.33
C ARG A 78 2.28 2.31 12.15
N LEU A 79 3.53 1.90 12.41
CA LEU A 79 4.53 1.75 11.35
C LEU A 79 4.76 0.29 10.90
N LEU A 80 4.44 -0.69 11.76
CA LEU A 80 4.63 -2.10 11.45
C LEU A 80 3.60 -2.64 10.43
N PRO A 81 2.28 -2.35 10.52
CA PRO A 81 1.31 -2.86 9.56
C PRO A 81 1.62 -2.51 8.09
N PRO A 82 1.92 -1.26 7.70
CA PRO A 82 2.20 -0.95 6.29
C PRO A 82 3.48 -1.62 5.77
N ARG A 83 4.50 -1.79 6.62
CA ARG A 83 5.73 -2.54 6.26
C ARG A 83 5.43 -4.02 6.03
N PHE A 84 4.60 -4.61 6.90
CA PHE A 84 4.17 -5.99 6.74
C PHE A 84 3.36 -6.19 5.47
N GLN A 85 2.39 -5.31 5.20
CA GLN A 85 1.57 -5.37 3.99
C GLN A 85 2.43 -5.30 2.72
N ALA A 86 3.36 -4.34 2.64
CA ALA A 86 4.25 -4.21 1.49
C ALA A 86 5.11 -5.47 1.25
N CYS A 87 5.57 -6.12 2.32
CA CYS A 87 6.29 -7.39 2.21
C CYS A 87 5.38 -8.50 1.67
N ILE A 88 4.15 -8.61 2.17
CA ILE A 88 3.20 -9.62 1.73
C ILE A 88 2.83 -9.39 0.26
N GLU A 89 2.55 -8.15 -0.15
CA GLU A 89 2.28 -7.79 -1.56
C GLU A 89 3.43 -8.21 -2.48
N GLY A 90 4.67 -7.85 -2.13
CA GLY A 90 5.85 -8.23 -2.92
C GLY A 90 6.08 -9.74 -2.95
N GLY A 91 5.92 -10.42 -1.81
CA GLY A 91 6.05 -11.87 -1.72
C GLY A 91 4.99 -12.61 -2.53
N PHE A 92 3.74 -12.13 -2.51
CA PHE A 92 2.65 -12.66 -3.32
C PHE A 92 2.89 -12.43 -4.82
N ALA A 93 3.43 -11.28 -5.23
CA ALA A 93 3.78 -11.01 -6.61
C ALA A 93 4.83 -11.99 -7.16
N ILE A 94 5.76 -12.45 -6.32
CA ILE A 94 6.75 -13.47 -6.66
C ILE A 94 6.13 -14.87 -6.65
N ALA A 95 5.35 -15.19 -5.61
CA ALA A 95 4.82 -16.54 -5.40
C ALA A 95 3.68 -16.93 -6.37
N PHE A 96 2.94 -15.95 -6.89
CA PHE A 96 1.73 -16.18 -7.68
C PHE A 96 1.80 -15.44 -9.02
N PRO A 97 2.61 -15.94 -9.97
CA PRO A 97 2.81 -15.27 -11.25
C PRO A 97 1.54 -15.26 -12.12
N GLN A 98 0.64 -16.23 -11.95
CA GLN A 98 -0.53 -16.42 -12.80
C GLN A 98 -1.78 -15.70 -12.25
N PRO A 99 -2.62 -15.06 -13.10
CA PRO A 99 -3.86 -14.42 -12.68
C PRO A 99 -4.81 -15.31 -11.89
N GLU A 100 -4.99 -16.57 -12.30
CA GLU A 100 -5.88 -17.51 -11.61
C GLU A 100 -5.41 -17.84 -10.18
N GLN A 101 -4.09 -17.93 -9.96
CA GLN A 101 -3.54 -18.16 -8.62
C GLN A 101 -3.77 -16.95 -7.71
N ALA A 102 -3.57 -15.73 -8.24
CA ALA A 102 -3.86 -14.49 -7.54
C ALA A 102 -5.34 -14.40 -7.15
N ARG A 103 -6.23 -14.74 -8.07
CA ARG A 103 -7.67 -14.78 -7.83
C ARG A 103 -8.05 -15.81 -6.76
N THR A 104 -7.52 -17.03 -6.84
CA THR A 104 -7.74 -18.07 -5.82
C THR A 104 -7.22 -17.61 -4.47
N LEU A 105 -6.05 -17.00 -4.40
CA LEU A 105 -5.51 -16.45 -3.15
C LEU A 105 -6.43 -15.36 -2.57
N ARG A 106 -6.92 -14.42 -3.39
CA ARG A 106 -7.87 -13.40 -2.92
C ARG A 106 -9.14 -14.04 -2.38
N LEU A 107 -9.75 -14.97 -3.11
CA LEU A 107 -10.98 -15.63 -2.69
C LEU A 107 -10.78 -16.43 -1.40
N LEU A 108 -9.65 -17.11 -1.26
CA LEU A 108 -9.25 -17.80 -0.04
C LEU A 108 -9.11 -16.83 1.15
N MET A 109 -8.45 -15.69 0.97
CA MET A 109 -8.35 -14.68 2.04
C MET A 109 -9.72 -14.08 2.38
N GLN A 110 -10.59 -13.87 1.38
CA GLN A 110 -11.94 -13.39 1.60
C GLN A 110 -12.81 -14.40 2.36
N SER A 111 -12.73 -15.70 2.04
CA SER A 111 -13.52 -16.73 2.72
C SER A 111 -13.20 -16.83 4.22
N VAL A 112 -11.95 -16.57 4.61
CA VAL A 112 -11.53 -16.48 6.02
C VAL A 112 -12.27 -15.36 6.78
N THR A 113 -12.62 -14.27 6.11
CA THR A 113 -13.28 -13.11 6.74
C THR A 113 -14.79 -13.07 6.52
N THR A 114 -15.28 -13.72 5.47
CA THR A 114 -16.66 -13.58 5.00
C THR A 114 -17.23 -14.95 4.64
N ALA A 115 -18.13 -15.47 5.47
CA ALA A 115 -18.81 -16.76 5.25
C ALA A 115 -19.63 -16.84 3.96
N ARG A 116 -19.90 -15.72 3.28
CA ARG A 116 -20.59 -15.67 1.98
C ARG A 116 -19.68 -16.00 0.79
N VAL A 117 -18.36 -15.96 0.97
CA VAL A 117 -17.41 -16.33 -0.07
C VAL A 117 -17.00 -17.78 0.19
N PRO A 118 -17.46 -18.76 -0.61
CA PRO A 118 -17.03 -20.14 -0.43
C PRO A 118 -15.53 -20.27 -0.70
N GLU A 119 -14.88 -21.18 0.01
CA GLU A 119 -13.47 -21.49 -0.24
C GLU A 119 -13.30 -22.04 -1.67
N PRO A 120 -12.33 -21.52 -2.45
CA PRO A 120 -12.13 -21.99 -3.82
C PRO A 120 -11.60 -23.43 -3.86
N ALA A 121 -12.08 -24.23 -4.81
CA ALA A 121 -11.74 -25.66 -4.93
C ALA A 121 -10.22 -25.93 -5.05
N ASN A 122 -9.45 -24.97 -5.57
CA ASN A 122 -8.00 -25.05 -5.73
C ASN A 122 -7.21 -24.32 -4.62
N ALA A 123 -7.81 -24.00 -3.48
CA ALA A 123 -7.14 -23.32 -2.35
C ALA A 123 -5.83 -24.02 -1.93
N SER A 124 -5.83 -25.36 -1.88
CA SER A 124 -4.66 -26.17 -1.54
C SER A 124 -3.44 -25.87 -2.42
N SER A 125 -3.65 -25.51 -3.69
CA SER A 125 -2.58 -25.21 -4.64
C SER A 125 -1.84 -23.90 -4.34
N VAL A 126 -2.49 -22.93 -3.69
CA VAL A 126 -1.88 -21.63 -3.37
C VAL A 126 -1.39 -21.53 -1.91
N LEU A 127 -1.87 -22.41 -1.03
CA LEU A 127 -1.51 -22.41 0.40
C LEU A 127 -0.01 -22.51 0.65
N ALA A 128 0.73 -23.30 -0.15
CA ALA A 128 2.16 -23.44 0.02
C ALA A 128 2.91 -22.11 -0.24
N GLY A 129 2.54 -21.38 -1.29
CA GLY A 129 3.10 -20.06 -1.61
C GLY A 129 2.76 -19.03 -0.53
N PHE A 130 1.53 -19.07 -0.02
CA PHE A 130 1.08 -18.22 1.08
C PHE A 130 1.91 -18.46 2.35
N ARG A 131 2.07 -19.73 2.77
CA ARG A 131 2.84 -20.08 3.97
C ARG A 131 4.29 -19.63 3.87
N LYS A 132 4.94 -19.85 2.73
CA LYS A 132 6.32 -19.40 2.49
C LYS A 132 6.44 -17.87 2.58
N THR A 133 5.52 -17.14 1.94
CA THR A 133 5.48 -15.67 1.99
C THR A 133 5.28 -15.17 3.42
N ASN A 134 4.31 -15.74 4.15
CA ASN A 134 4.05 -15.35 5.53
C ASN A 134 5.25 -15.63 6.44
N GLN A 135 5.87 -16.81 6.32
CA GLN A 135 7.05 -17.17 7.10
C GLN A 135 8.19 -16.17 6.86
N TRP A 136 8.44 -15.84 5.59
CA TRP A 136 9.45 -14.84 5.22
C TRP A 136 9.15 -13.47 5.83
N CYS A 137 7.96 -12.92 5.61
CA CYS A 137 7.62 -11.58 6.11
C CYS A 137 7.55 -11.51 7.64
N SER A 138 7.07 -12.57 8.29
CA SER A 138 7.02 -12.65 9.76
C SER A 138 8.44 -12.69 10.36
N SER A 139 9.39 -13.37 9.71
CA SER A 139 10.80 -13.41 10.17
C SER A 139 11.49 -12.04 10.17
N ARG A 140 10.96 -11.06 9.42
CA ARG A 140 11.49 -9.69 9.33
C ARG A 140 10.92 -8.74 10.38
N ILE A 141 9.85 -9.13 11.07
CA ILE A 141 9.22 -8.30 12.11
C ILE A 141 10.24 -7.82 13.16
N PRO A 142 11.12 -8.66 13.74
CA PRO A 142 12.10 -8.18 14.72
C PRO A 142 13.01 -7.08 14.19
N LEU A 143 13.46 -7.20 12.94
CA LEU A 143 14.31 -6.20 12.28
C LEU A 143 13.56 -4.87 12.11
N TRP A 144 12.32 -4.91 11.62
CA TRP A 144 11.52 -3.68 11.47
C TRP A 144 11.18 -3.05 12.81
N THR A 145 10.87 -3.86 13.83
CA THR A 145 10.63 -3.37 15.19
C THR A 145 11.86 -2.64 15.71
N SER A 146 13.05 -3.23 15.58
CA SER A 146 14.30 -2.55 15.95
C SER A 146 14.49 -1.23 15.20
N ALA A 147 14.29 -1.21 13.87
CA ALA A 147 14.42 0.00 13.07
C ALA A 147 13.33 1.06 13.31
N ILE A 148 12.21 0.71 13.95
CA ILE A 148 11.13 1.64 14.31
C ILE A 148 11.37 2.29 15.68
N LEU A 149 11.98 1.53 16.59
CA LEU A 149 12.17 1.93 17.99
C LEU A 149 13.52 2.62 18.24
N ASN A 150 14.50 2.42 17.36
CA ASN A 150 15.78 3.16 17.35
C ASN A 150 15.72 4.31 16.33
#